data_AF-A0A0N4WUL7-F1
#
_entry.id   AF-A0A0N4WUL7-F1
#
_cell.length_a   1.000
_cell.length_b   1.000
_cell.length_c   1.000
_cell.angle_alpha   90.00
_cell.angle_beta   90.00
_cell.angle_gamma   90.00
#
_symmetry.space_group_name_H-M   'P 1'
#
loop_
_entity.id
_entity.type
_entity.pdbx_description
1 polymer ?
#
loop_
_entity_poly.entity_id
_entity_poly.type
_entity_poly.pdbx_seq_one_letter_code
_entity_poly.pdbx_strand_id
1 'polypeptide(L)'
;MKALTVVLIAIVASAAIGMQIKAEVRSSELASLECDMCEMAVRTVVPMMDQDTKDIENAVNKECKALLHEIPFATKKCQKFVDQDLNKIIKELESGTAPKDVCKKIDMC
;
A
#
# COMPACT_ATOMS: atom_id res chain seq x y z
N MET A 1 0.03 28.99 -23.47
CA MET A 1 -0.29 28.52 -24.83
C MET A 1 -0.11 27.01 -25.06
N LYS A 2 0.53 26.23 -24.16
CA LYS A 2 0.53 24.75 -24.22
C LYS A 2 -0.54 24.06 -23.34
N ALA A 3 -1.16 24.81 -22.43
CA ALA A 3 -2.20 24.30 -21.52
C ALA A 3 -3.61 24.24 -22.15
N LEU A 4 -3.86 24.99 -23.24
CA LEU A 4 -5.17 25.00 -23.90
C LEU A 4 -5.38 23.83 -24.88
N THR A 5 -4.32 23.22 -25.40
CA THR A 5 -4.42 22.11 -26.37
C THR A 5 -4.69 20.77 -25.70
N VAL A 6 -4.29 20.57 -24.44
CA VAL A 6 -4.52 19.32 -23.71
C VAL A 6 -5.98 19.16 -23.30
N VAL A 7 -6.69 20.27 -23.05
CA VAL A 7 -8.12 20.26 -22.68
C VAL A 7 -9.03 19.94 -23.87
N LEU A 8 -8.58 20.20 -25.10
CA LEU A 8 -9.39 19.96 -26.31
C LEU A 8 -9.40 18.50 -26.78
N ILE A 9 -8.47 17.66 -26.32
CA ILE A 9 -8.51 16.21 -26.59
C ILE A 9 -9.58 15.52 -25.72
N ALA A 10 -10.10 16.19 -24.68
CA ALA A 10 -11.11 15.62 -23.79
C ALA A 10 -12.58 15.84 -24.24
N ILE A 11 -12.86 16.57 -25.34
CA ILE A 11 -14.25 17.02 -25.63
C ILE A 11 -14.77 16.67 -27.03
N VAL A 12 -14.04 15.96 -27.89
CA VAL A 12 -14.59 15.56 -29.22
C VAL A 12 -14.73 14.05 -29.41
N ALA A 13 -16.01 13.66 -29.42
CA ALA A 13 -16.62 12.51 -30.09
C ALA A 13 -16.61 11.13 -29.39
N SER A 14 -17.52 10.94 -28.44
CA SER A 14 -18.57 9.93 -28.66
C SER A 14 -19.84 10.34 -27.91
N ALA A 15 -20.85 10.76 -28.69
CA ALA A 15 -22.22 10.79 -28.22
C ALA A 15 -22.62 9.35 -27.84
N ALA A 16 -23.12 9.19 -26.62
CA ALA A 16 -23.35 7.92 -25.90
C ALA A 16 -22.08 7.22 -25.37
N ILE A 17 -21.44 7.81 -24.35
CA ILE A 17 -20.57 7.05 -23.44
C ILE A 17 -21.17 7.13 -22.03
N GLY A 18 -21.99 6.14 -21.69
CA GLY A 18 -22.09 5.74 -20.30
C GLY A 18 -20.71 5.28 -19.82
N MET A 19 -20.34 5.68 -18.59
CA MET A 19 -19.34 4.99 -17.78
C MET A 19 -17.99 4.67 -18.46
N GLN A 20 -17.10 5.64 -18.72
CA GLN A 20 -15.69 5.33 -19.02
C GLN A 20 -14.73 6.38 -18.43
N ILE A 21 -14.66 6.44 -17.09
CA ILE A 21 -13.41 6.78 -16.41
C ILE A 21 -12.54 5.53 -16.53
N LYS A 22 -11.73 5.45 -17.58
CA LYS A 22 -10.82 4.32 -17.81
C LYS A 22 -9.81 4.23 -16.66
N ALA A 23 -9.71 3.04 -16.11
CA ALA A 23 -8.87 2.62 -15.00
C ALA A 23 -7.36 2.61 -15.32
N GLU A 24 -6.80 3.74 -15.78
CA GLU A 24 -5.37 3.85 -16.13
C GLU A 24 -4.58 4.75 -15.16
N VAL A 25 -5.22 5.27 -14.10
CA VAL A 25 -4.56 6.02 -13.02
C VAL A 25 -4.23 5.14 -11.79
N ARG A 26 -4.63 3.85 -11.73
CA ARG A 26 -4.80 3.16 -10.42
C ARG A 26 -3.89 1.98 -10.08
N SER A 27 -3.07 1.45 -10.99
CA SER A 27 -2.23 0.27 -10.71
C SER A 27 -0.88 0.64 -10.09
N SER A 28 -0.19 1.65 -10.64
CA SER A 28 1.11 2.08 -10.12
C SER A 28 1.01 2.71 -8.73
N GLU A 29 -0.03 3.50 -8.46
CA GLU A 29 -0.24 4.10 -7.12
C GLU A 29 -0.68 3.07 -6.08
N LEU A 30 -1.38 2.00 -6.51
CA LEU A 30 -1.73 0.92 -5.60
C LEU A 30 -0.51 0.07 -5.24
N ALA A 31 0.31 -0.27 -6.25
CA ALA A 31 1.56 -0.98 -6.02
C ALA A 31 2.54 -0.17 -5.15
N SER A 32 2.62 1.15 -5.33
CA SER A 32 3.45 2.00 -4.46
C SER A 32 2.93 2.02 -3.02
N LEU A 33 1.61 2.10 -2.83
CA LEU A 33 1.01 2.06 -1.49
C LEU A 33 1.25 0.71 -0.79
N GLU A 34 1.15 -0.40 -1.52
CA GLU A 34 1.42 -1.74 -0.97
C GLU A 34 2.89 -1.88 -0.56
N CYS A 35 3.81 -1.35 -1.37
CA CYS A 35 5.24 -1.29 -1.04
C CYS A 35 5.51 -0.45 0.21
N ASP A 36 4.94 0.76 0.29
CA ASP A 36 5.07 1.65 1.45
C ASP A 36 4.53 1.03 2.74
N MET A 37 3.38 0.34 2.66
CA MET A 37 2.80 -0.38 3.79
C MET A 37 3.69 -1.53 4.26
N CYS A 38 4.29 -2.28 3.32
CA CYS A 38 5.24 -3.32 3.67
C CYS A 38 6.50 -2.74 4.33
N GLU A 39 7.10 -1.70 3.77
CA GLU A 39 8.32 -1.11 4.32
C GLU A 39 8.09 -0.54 5.73
N MET A 40 6.96 0.12 5.95
CA MET A 40 6.55 0.58 7.28
C MET A 40 6.43 -0.61 8.25
N ALA A 41 5.79 -1.70 7.82
CA ALA A 41 5.61 -2.86 8.67
C ALA A 41 6.95 -3.51 9.01
N VAL A 42 7.85 -3.69 8.05
CA VAL A 42 9.21 -4.19 8.29
C VAL A 42 9.93 -3.33 9.34
N ARG A 43 9.91 -2.00 9.19
CA ARG A 43 10.56 -1.08 10.14
C ARG A 43 9.96 -1.18 11.55
N THR A 44 8.66 -1.43 11.64
CA THR A 44 7.94 -1.59 12.91
C THR A 44 8.24 -2.94 13.56
N VAL A 45 8.32 -4.01 12.76
CA VAL A 45 8.46 -5.40 13.20
C VAL A 45 9.89 -5.71 13.67
N VAL A 46 10.91 -5.25 12.95
CA VAL A 46 12.33 -5.55 13.24
C VAL A 46 12.73 -5.31 14.72
N PRO A 47 12.43 -4.16 15.36
CA PRO A 47 12.78 -3.95 16.77
C PRO A 47 11.89 -4.72 17.77
N MET A 48 10.82 -5.36 17.31
CA MET A 48 9.81 -6.02 18.14
C MET A 48 9.85 -7.56 18.03
N MET A 49 10.90 -8.14 17.42
CA MET A 49 10.92 -9.57 17.11
C MET A 49 10.90 -10.51 18.32
N ASP A 50 11.26 -10.00 19.50
CA ASP A 50 11.20 -10.74 20.76
C ASP A 50 9.87 -10.53 21.52
N GLN A 51 8.90 -9.82 20.94
CA GLN A 51 7.61 -9.49 21.56
C GLN A 51 6.48 -10.41 21.09
N ASP A 52 5.38 -10.41 21.85
CA ASP A 52 4.17 -11.15 21.49
C ASP A 52 3.61 -10.69 20.14
N THR A 53 3.18 -11.64 19.30
CA THR A 53 2.62 -11.38 17.97
C THR A 53 1.49 -10.35 18.00
N LYS A 54 0.65 -10.38 19.05
CA LYS A 54 -0.45 -9.43 19.23
C LYS A 54 0.03 -7.98 19.40
N ASP A 55 1.17 -7.78 20.06
CA ASP A 55 1.74 -6.45 20.24
C ASP A 55 2.31 -5.92 18.93
N ILE A 56 2.94 -6.80 18.14
CA ILE A 56 3.43 -6.50 16.78
C ILE A 56 2.25 -6.12 15.87
N GLU A 57 1.18 -6.92 15.84
CA GLU A 57 -0.04 -6.64 15.07
C GLU A 57 -0.64 -5.27 15.43
N ASN A 58 -0.74 -4.97 16.73
CA ASN A 58 -1.26 -3.70 17.21
C ASN A 58 -0.36 -2.52 16.81
N ALA A 59 0.96 -2.68 16.91
CA ALA A 59 1.92 -1.64 16.53
C ALA A 59 1.84 -1.33 15.02
N VAL A 60 1.84 -2.35 14.18
CA VAL A 60 1.73 -2.20 12.72
C VAL A 60 0.37 -1.59 12.32
N ASN A 61 -0.73 -2.04 12.94
CA ASN A 61 -2.06 -1.46 12.66
C ASN A 61 -2.12 0.01 13.06
N LYS A 62 -1.52 0.38 14.20
CA LYS A 62 -1.46 1.75 14.70
C LYS A 62 -0.66 2.63 13.76
N GLU A 63 0.53 2.20 13.37
CA GLU A 63 1.41 2.95 12.48
C GLU A 63 0.78 3.13 11.10
N CYS A 64 0.18 2.06 10.54
CA CYS A 64 -0.58 2.17 9.31
C CYS A 64 -1.72 3.18 9.38
N LYS A 65 -2.52 3.17 10.47
CA LYS A 65 -3.62 4.13 10.65
C LYS A 65 -3.09 5.56 10.80
N ALA A 66 -1.94 5.73 11.44
CA ALA A 66 -1.27 7.03 11.55
C ALA A 66 -0.76 7.51 10.19
N LEU A 67 -0.30 6.63 9.29
CA LEU A 67 0.07 7.04 7.93
C LEU A 67 -1.14 7.40 7.06
N LEU A 68 -2.25 6.68 7.24
CA LEU A 68 -3.42 6.78 6.35
C LEU A 68 -4.56 7.63 6.92
N HIS A 69 -4.33 8.38 8.00
CA HIS A 69 -5.40 9.11 8.72
C HIS A 69 -6.11 10.15 7.84
N GLU A 70 -5.40 10.78 6.91
CA GLU A 70 -5.94 11.79 5.99
C GLU A 70 -6.65 11.17 4.76
N ILE A 71 -6.60 9.85 4.58
CA ILE A 71 -7.16 9.19 3.40
C ILE A 71 -8.46 8.46 3.79
N PRO A 72 -9.62 8.94 3.31
CA PRO A 72 -10.90 8.28 3.57
C PRO A 72 -10.86 6.81 3.16
N PHE A 73 -11.39 5.93 4.02
CA PHE A 73 -11.47 4.48 3.83
C PHE A 73 -10.13 3.70 3.85
N ALA A 74 -8.97 4.37 3.84
CA ALA A 74 -7.67 3.71 3.81
C ALA A 74 -7.29 3.06 5.15
N THR A 75 -7.77 3.59 6.27
CA THR A 75 -7.57 2.98 7.60
C THR A 75 -8.19 1.58 7.73
N LYS A 76 -9.23 1.25 6.93
CA LYS A 76 -9.78 -0.11 6.85
C LYS A 76 -8.83 -1.08 6.16
N LYS A 77 -7.95 -0.60 5.27
CA LYS A 77 -6.90 -1.42 4.64
C LYS A 77 -5.83 -1.86 5.64
N CYS A 78 -5.60 -1.09 6.71
CA CYS A 78 -4.61 -1.43 7.73
C CYS A 78 -4.91 -2.75 8.42
N GLN A 79 -6.16 -2.95 8.85
CA GLN A 79 -6.52 -4.22 9.49
C GLN A 79 -6.36 -5.39 8.52
N LYS A 80 -6.84 -5.22 7.28
CA LYS A 80 -6.71 -6.24 6.25
C LYS A 80 -5.23 -6.59 5.97
N PHE A 81 -4.36 -5.60 5.91
CA PHE A 81 -2.92 -5.81 5.72
C PHE A 81 -2.30 -6.58 6.89
N VAL A 82 -2.64 -6.23 8.13
CA VAL A 82 -2.19 -6.96 9.33
C VAL A 82 -2.65 -8.41 9.27
N ASP A 83 -3.92 -8.65 8.93
CA ASP A 83 -4.49 -10.00 8.90
C ASP A 83 -3.92 -10.88 7.77
N GLN A 84 -3.51 -10.27 6.64
CA GLN A 84 -3.17 -11.01 5.42
C GLN A 84 -1.67 -11.08 5.10
N ASP A 85 -0.91 -10.03 5.44
CA ASP A 85 0.44 -9.84 4.94
C ASP A 85 1.49 -9.75 6.05
N LEU A 86 1.15 -9.28 7.25
CA LEU A 86 2.11 -9.13 8.34
C LEU A 86 2.81 -10.45 8.72
N ASN A 87 2.09 -11.57 8.74
CA ASN A 87 2.69 -12.87 9.03
C ASN A 87 3.74 -13.28 7.97
N LYS A 88 3.59 -12.87 6.70
CA LYS A 88 4.59 -13.14 5.66
C LYS A 88 5.87 -12.36 5.95
N ILE A 89 5.73 -11.09 6.37
CA ILE A 89 6.84 -10.22 6.76
C ILE A 89 7.61 -10.81 7.95
N ILE A 90 6.90 -11.24 9.00
CA ILE A 90 7.51 -11.86 10.19
C ILE A 90 8.29 -13.11 9.79
N LYS A 91 7.69 -14.01 9.00
CA LYS A 91 8.35 -15.25 8.55
C LYS A 91 9.59 -14.99 7.72
N GLU A 92 9.58 -13.99 6.84
CA GLU A 92 10.78 -13.63 6.08
C GLU A 92 11.89 -13.15 7.00
N LEU A 93 11.59 -12.30 7.97
CA LEU A 93 12.57 -11.84 8.97
C LEU A 93 13.11 -12.98 9.83
N GLU A 94 12.24 -13.88 10.32
CA GLU A 94 12.63 -15.09 11.06
C GLU A 94 13.50 -16.04 10.23
N SER A 95 13.28 -16.10 8.92
CA SER A 95 14.10 -16.90 7.99
C SER A 95 15.47 -16.29 7.69
N GLY A 96 15.76 -15.10 8.23
CA GLY A 96 17.01 -14.38 8.04
C GLY A 96 17.05 -13.49 6.79
N THR A 97 15.91 -13.22 6.16
CA THR A 97 15.84 -12.23 5.08
C THR A 97 16.22 -10.86 5.61
N ALA A 98 17.13 -10.19 4.92
CA ALA A 98 17.51 -8.83 5.29
C ALA A 98 16.30 -7.89 5.17
N PRO A 99 16.05 -6.98 6.14
CA PRO A 99 14.85 -6.13 6.15
C PRO A 99 14.56 -5.40 4.83
N LYS A 100 15.60 -4.91 4.16
CA LYS A 100 15.51 -4.21 2.86
C LYS A 100 15.01 -5.07 1.69
N ASP A 101 15.07 -6.40 1.82
CA ASP A 101 14.75 -7.35 0.76
C ASP A 101 13.40 -8.05 1.00
N VAL A 102 12.81 -7.90 2.20
CA VAL A 102 11.55 -8.56 2.60
C VAL A 102 10.41 -8.20 1.64
N CYS A 103 10.17 -6.91 1.40
CA CYS A 103 9.02 -6.49 0.62
C CYS A 103 9.08 -6.92 -0.85
N LYS A 104 10.29 -7.07 -1.39
CA LYS A 104 10.52 -7.64 -2.72
C LYS A 104 10.29 -9.15 -2.76
N LYS A 105 10.70 -9.85 -1.70
CA LYS A 105 10.50 -11.31 -1.60
C LYS A 105 9.04 -11.72 -1.50
N ILE A 106 8.17 -10.85 -0.97
CA ILE A 106 6.74 -11.11 -0.85
C ILE A 106 5.92 -10.42 -1.95
N ASP A 107 6.57 -9.93 -3.01
CA ASP A 107 5.97 -9.29 -4.18
C ASP A 107 5.07 -8.07 -3.85
N MET A 108 5.39 -7.35 -2.77
CA MET A 108 4.74 -6.07 -2.43
C MET A 108 5.56 -4.87 -2.94
N CYS A 109 6.81 -5.11 -3.29
CA CYS A 109 7.71 -4.32 -4.13
C CYS A 109 8.42 -5.30 -5.08
#